data_AF-A0A7R9QB44-F1
#
_entry.id   AF-A0A7R9QB44-F1
#
_cell.length_a   1.000
_cell.length_b   1.000
_cell.length_c   1.000
_cell.angle_alpha   90.00
_cell.angle_beta   90.00
_cell.angle_gamma   90.00
#
_symmetry.space_group_name_H-M   'P 1'
#
loop_
_entity.id
_entity.type
_entity.pdbx_description
1 polymer ?
#
loop_
_entity_poly.entity_id
_entity_poly.type
_entity_poly.pdbx_seq_one_letter_code
_entity_poly.pdbx_strand_id
1 'polypeptide(L)'
;RYLRHRFTYWKRHGVPGYNYVDLRAIGKPAHKYDVEVFKKFGRIFGGYTFTGKIIVINEPDLLRDIMVKDFHIFPDHLGFHMGTTKMDKSLFFMPGDDDWKRVRSILSPVFTSGKLRAMMAHIDNISDRFIDNLVQLKKQGGPIDMRKHVGAFAMDVISRCGYGIDVESINNPNHPIVINARNILSTDAKIGAVLSGMFPALAKLVGAEPFDIDSCRYFDEL
;
A
#
# COMPACT_ATOMS: atom_id res chain seq x y z
N ARG A 1 -1.00 -31.65 19.21
CA ARG A 1 -2.09 -32.18 18.33
C ARG A 1 -2.76 -31.08 17.50
N TYR A 2 -3.15 -29.94 18.11
CA TYR A 2 -3.78 -28.79 17.44
C TYR A 2 -2.93 -28.14 16.32
N LEU A 3 -1.67 -27.79 16.59
CA LEU A 3 -0.79 -27.13 15.60
C LEU A 3 -0.55 -27.97 14.34
N ARG A 4 -0.33 -29.28 14.50
CA ARG A 4 -0.17 -30.22 13.37
C ARG A 4 -1.42 -30.26 12.50
N HIS A 5 -2.61 -30.20 13.10
CA HIS A 5 -3.86 -30.16 12.35
C HIS A 5 -4.06 -28.82 11.61
N ARG A 6 -3.67 -27.69 12.23
CA ARG A 6 -3.71 -26.37 11.61
C ARG A 6 -2.80 -26.28 10.37
N PHE A 7 -1.54 -26.69 10.52
CA PHE A 7 -0.51 -26.54 9.49
C PHE A 7 -0.52 -27.60 8.38
N THR A 8 -1.41 -28.59 8.44
CA THR A 8 -1.56 -29.61 7.37
C THR A 8 -2.83 -29.43 6.55
N TYR A 9 -3.54 -28.30 6.70
CA TYR A 9 -4.80 -28.02 6.00
C TYR A 9 -4.67 -28.13 4.48
N TRP A 10 -3.72 -27.43 3.86
CA TRP A 10 -3.52 -27.46 2.40
C TRP A 10 -3.17 -28.86 1.89
N LYS A 11 -2.27 -29.56 2.59
CA LYS A 11 -1.93 -30.95 2.29
C LYS A 11 -3.15 -31.88 2.31
N ARG A 12 -4.09 -31.68 3.24
CA ARG A 12 -5.32 -32.49 3.31
C ARG A 12 -6.30 -32.20 2.17
N HIS A 13 -6.21 -31.03 1.54
CA HIS A 13 -7.06 -30.63 0.41
C HIS A 13 -6.35 -30.78 -0.94
N GLY A 14 -5.19 -31.45 -0.99
CA GLY A 14 -4.45 -31.67 -2.23
C GLY A 14 -3.81 -30.42 -2.83
N VAL A 15 -3.73 -29.32 -2.07
CA VAL A 15 -3.12 -28.06 -2.54
C VAL A 15 -1.61 -28.09 -2.26
N PRO A 16 -0.75 -27.90 -3.29
CA PRO A 16 0.70 -27.77 -3.11
C PRO A 16 1.04 -26.62 -2.16
N GLY A 17 2.11 -26.74 -1.36
CA GLY A 17 2.46 -25.67 -0.43
C GLY A 17 3.37 -26.10 0.70
N TYR A 18 3.56 -25.20 1.65
CA TYR A 18 4.38 -25.41 2.85
C TYR A 18 3.51 -25.50 4.11
N ASN A 19 3.93 -26.31 5.09
CA ASN A 19 3.19 -26.63 6.31
C ASN A 19 3.73 -25.90 7.55
N TYR A 20 4.20 -24.67 7.37
CA TYR A 20 4.79 -23.84 8.44
C TYR A 20 4.63 -22.36 8.10
N VAL A 21 4.94 -21.47 9.02
CA VAL A 21 5.09 -20.04 8.70
C VAL A 21 6.50 -19.82 8.20
N ASP A 22 6.65 -19.38 6.95
CA ASP A 22 7.95 -19.26 6.31
C ASP A 22 8.64 -17.94 6.69
N LEU A 23 9.51 -18.02 7.70
CA LEU A 23 10.24 -16.86 8.22
C LEU A 23 11.20 -16.24 7.20
N ARG A 24 11.50 -16.91 6.08
CA ARG A 24 12.31 -16.35 4.98
C ARG A 24 11.62 -15.18 4.28
N ALA A 25 10.31 -15.02 4.47
CA ALA A 25 9.58 -13.84 4.03
C ALA A 25 9.95 -12.58 4.84
N ILE A 26 10.48 -12.74 6.06
CA ILE A 26 10.87 -11.62 6.92
C ILE A 26 12.21 -11.06 6.44
N GLY A 27 12.26 -9.76 6.17
CA GLY A 27 13.49 -9.07 5.75
C GLY A 27 13.89 -9.29 4.28
N LYS A 28 13.18 -10.16 3.53
CA LYS A 28 13.33 -10.31 2.09
C LYS A 28 12.31 -9.43 1.36
N PRO A 29 12.67 -8.76 0.25
CA PRO A 29 11.69 -8.04 -0.56
C PRO A 29 10.59 -9.00 -1.04
N ALA A 30 9.32 -8.65 -0.78
CA ALA A 30 8.16 -9.52 -1.03
C ALA A 30 8.15 -10.09 -2.46
N HIS A 31 8.33 -9.25 -3.47
CA HIS A 31 8.38 -9.68 -4.87
C HIS A 31 9.45 -10.76 -5.18
N LYS A 32 10.61 -10.74 -4.50
CA LYS A 32 11.64 -11.78 -4.68
C LYS A 32 11.26 -13.08 -3.99
N TYR A 33 10.59 -12.97 -2.83
CA TYR A 33 10.07 -14.13 -2.12
C TYR A 33 8.97 -14.80 -2.95
N ASP A 34 8.01 -14.02 -3.45
CA ASP A 34 6.86 -14.49 -4.25
C ASP A 34 7.32 -15.26 -5.51
N VAL A 35 8.34 -14.76 -6.22
CA VAL A 35 8.91 -15.45 -7.38
C VAL A 35 9.58 -16.77 -7.00
N GLU A 36 10.26 -16.85 -5.85
CA GLU A 36 10.89 -18.09 -5.37
C GLU A 36 9.84 -19.15 -5.05
N VAL A 37 8.81 -18.79 -4.28
CA VAL A 37 7.75 -19.73 -3.90
C VAL A 37 6.90 -20.14 -5.10
N PHE A 38 6.65 -19.23 -6.04
CA PHE A 38 6.00 -19.54 -7.32
C PHE A 38 6.82 -20.56 -8.12
N LYS A 39 8.13 -20.36 -8.27
CA LYS A 39 9.00 -21.32 -8.97
C LYS A 39 9.03 -22.69 -8.30
N LYS A 40 8.85 -22.75 -6.97
CA LYS A 40 8.89 -23.99 -6.19
C LYS A 40 7.58 -24.76 -6.20
N PHE A 41 6.44 -24.08 -6.06
CA PHE A 41 5.14 -24.72 -5.85
C PHE A 41 4.19 -24.58 -7.04
N GLY A 42 4.55 -23.78 -8.04
CA GLY A 42 3.75 -23.54 -9.23
C GLY A 42 2.74 -22.42 -9.04
N ARG A 43 1.67 -22.47 -9.85
CA ARG A 43 0.72 -21.36 -10.02
C ARG A 43 -0.26 -21.21 -8.89
N ILE A 44 -0.67 -22.32 -8.26
CA ILE A 44 -1.58 -22.32 -7.11
C ILE A 44 -0.89 -23.03 -5.96
N PHE A 45 -0.72 -22.34 -4.84
CA PHE A 45 -0.14 -22.94 -3.65
C PHE A 45 -0.69 -22.35 -2.36
N GLY A 46 -0.71 -23.17 -1.33
CA GLY A 46 -1.10 -22.82 0.02
C GLY A 46 0.10 -22.50 0.91
N GLY A 47 -0.10 -21.57 1.82
CA GLY A 47 0.87 -21.18 2.83
C GLY A 47 0.21 -20.85 4.15
N TYR A 48 1.04 -20.44 5.10
CA TYR A 48 0.59 -19.96 6.40
C TYR A 48 1.33 -18.69 6.77
N THR A 49 0.57 -17.73 7.29
CA THR A 49 1.07 -16.54 7.98
C THR A 49 0.84 -16.71 9.47
N PHE A 50 1.34 -15.77 10.27
CA PHE A 50 1.02 -15.71 11.70
C PHE A 50 -0.48 -15.49 11.94
N THR A 51 -1.15 -14.79 11.02
CA THR A 51 -2.59 -14.48 11.09
C THR A 51 -3.47 -15.65 10.62
N GLY A 52 -3.00 -16.52 9.73
CA GLY A 52 -3.87 -17.57 9.22
C GLY A 52 -3.30 -18.43 8.11
N LYS A 53 -4.20 -19.01 7.33
CA LYS A 53 -3.90 -19.79 6.13
C LYS A 53 -4.01 -18.84 4.95
N ILE A 54 -3.07 -18.91 4.03
CA ILE A 54 -3.10 -18.13 2.79
C ILE A 54 -3.10 -19.07 1.60
N ILE A 55 -3.74 -18.64 0.52
CA ILE A 55 -3.65 -19.28 -0.79
C ILE A 55 -3.19 -18.23 -1.79
N VAL A 56 -2.23 -18.60 -2.62
CA VAL A 56 -1.75 -17.76 -3.71
C VAL A 56 -2.26 -18.36 -5.01
N ILE A 57 -2.89 -17.52 -5.84
CA ILE A 57 -3.54 -17.92 -7.08
C ILE A 57 -2.93 -17.10 -8.21
N ASN A 58 -2.19 -17.77 -9.10
CA ASN A 58 -1.59 -17.16 -10.29
C ASN A 58 -2.25 -17.70 -11.57
N GLU A 59 -3.58 -17.79 -11.56
CA GLU A 59 -4.40 -18.21 -12.70
C GLU A 59 -5.41 -17.10 -13.05
N PRO A 60 -5.31 -16.46 -14.23
CA PRO A 60 -6.11 -15.29 -14.59
C PRO A 60 -7.63 -15.52 -14.54
N ASP A 61 -8.10 -16.69 -14.99
CA ASP A 61 -9.52 -17.01 -14.97
C ASP A 61 -10.08 -17.12 -13.55
N LEU A 62 -9.33 -17.75 -12.64
CA LEU A 62 -9.71 -17.83 -11.22
C LEU A 62 -9.62 -16.47 -10.54
N LEU A 63 -8.61 -15.66 -10.87
CA LEU A 63 -8.49 -14.29 -10.35
C LEU A 63 -9.67 -13.42 -10.80
N ARG A 64 -10.10 -13.53 -12.06
CA ARG A 64 -11.31 -12.84 -12.55
C ARG A 64 -12.54 -13.29 -11.79
N ASP A 65 -12.69 -14.59 -11.56
CA ASP A 65 -13.83 -15.13 -10.86
C ASP A 65 -13.86 -14.59 -9.41
N ILE A 66 -12.74 -14.62 -8.68
CA ILE A 66 -12.62 -14.09 -7.31
C ILE A 66 -12.80 -12.57 -7.23
N MET A 67 -12.11 -11.81 -8.08
CA MET A 67 -12.04 -10.35 -7.98
C MET A 67 -13.21 -9.62 -8.64
N VAL A 68 -13.96 -10.29 -9.52
CA VAL A 68 -15.05 -9.67 -10.30
C VAL A 68 -16.37 -10.39 -10.12
N LYS A 69 -16.46 -11.67 -10.50
CA LYS A 69 -17.75 -12.39 -10.49
C LYS A 69 -18.24 -12.61 -9.05
N ASP A 70 -17.34 -13.09 -8.20
CA ASP A 70 -17.59 -13.48 -6.82
C ASP A 70 -17.07 -12.44 -5.82
N PHE A 71 -16.92 -11.18 -6.24
CA PHE A 71 -16.43 -10.09 -5.38
C PHE A 71 -17.24 -9.97 -4.08
N HIS A 72 -18.55 -10.25 -4.12
CA HIS A 72 -19.43 -10.23 -2.96
C HIS A 72 -19.06 -11.27 -1.87
N ILE A 73 -18.28 -12.31 -2.22
CA ILE A 73 -17.73 -13.30 -1.29
C ILE A 73 -16.39 -12.83 -0.70
N PHE A 74 -15.63 -12.02 -1.46
CA PHE A 74 -14.30 -11.52 -1.10
C PHE A 74 -14.23 -9.99 -1.08
N PRO A 75 -15.10 -9.30 -0.32
CA PRO A 75 -15.15 -7.84 -0.35
C PRO A 75 -14.01 -7.20 0.46
N ASP A 76 -13.44 -7.94 1.42
CA ASP A 76 -12.43 -7.46 2.35
C ASP A 76 -11.01 -7.62 1.80
N HIS A 77 -10.18 -6.60 2.00
CA HIS A 77 -8.73 -6.77 1.97
C HIS A 77 -8.26 -7.51 3.24
N LEU A 78 -7.00 -7.95 3.25
CA LEU A 78 -6.42 -8.55 4.44
C LEU A 78 -6.44 -7.51 5.57
N GLY A 79 -7.36 -7.69 6.52
CA GLY A 79 -7.61 -6.75 7.61
C GLY A 79 -6.40 -6.66 8.53
N PHE A 80 -5.65 -5.58 8.40
CA PHE A 80 -4.67 -5.16 9.40
C PHE A 80 -5.33 -4.08 10.26
N HIS A 81 -5.12 -4.16 11.57
CA HIS A 81 -5.37 -2.98 12.40
C HIS A 81 -4.30 -1.95 12.03
N MET A 82 -4.72 -0.89 11.35
CA MET A 82 -3.86 0.19 10.87
C MET A 82 -3.83 1.39 11.82
N GLY A 83 -4.36 1.22 13.04
CA GLY A 83 -4.09 2.10 14.15
C GLY A 83 -5.29 2.78 14.76
N THR A 84 -5.04 3.87 15.48
CA THR A 84 -6.07 4.69 16.14
C THR A 84 -6.53 5.91 15.34
N THR A 85 -5.92 6.18 14.18
CA THR A 85 -6.19 7.38 13.34
C THR A 85 -7.27 7.12 12.29
N LYS A 86 -7.70 8.14 11.52
CA LYS A 86 -8.66 7.88 10.41
C LYS A 86 -8.06 7.06 9.27
N MET A 87 -6.77 6.69 9.34
CA MET A 87 -6.14 5.78 8.38
C MET A 87 -6.86 4.42 8.30
N ASP A 88 -7.37 3.90 9.42
CA ASP A 88 -8.22 2.70 9.50
C ASP A 88 -9.53 2.84 8.69
N LYS A 89 -9.97 4.08 8.45
CA LYS A 89 -11.17 4.43 7.67
C LYS A 89 -10.86 4.81 6.21
N SER A 90 -9.63 4.59 5.74
CA SER A 90 -9.31 4.75 4.33
C SER A 90 -9.88 3.59 3.51
N LEU A 91 -10.13 3.81 2.21
CA LEU A 91 -10.67 2.79 1.30
C LEU A 91 -9.83 1.50 1.21
N PHE A 92 -8.55 1.57 1.57
CA PHE A 92 -7.63 0.43 1.49
C PHE A 92 -7.71 -0.48 2.70
N PHE A 93 -8.13 0.04 3.86
CA PHE A 93 -8.10 -0.69 5.14
C PHE A 93 -9.48 -0.91 5.74
N MET A 94 -10.49 -0.18 5.25
CA MET A 94 -11.88 -0.37 5.66
C MET A 94 -12.37 -1.77 5.23
N PRO A 95 -13.11 -2.49 6.10
CA PRO A 95 -13.84 -3.70 5.70
C PRO A 95 -14.77 -3.41 4.53
N GLY A 96 -14.95 -4.36 3.62
CA GLY A 96 -15.80 -4.29 2.43
C GLY A 96 -17.31 -4.34 2.73
N ASP A 97 -17.73 -3.74 3.83
CA ASP A 97 -19.11 -3.57 4.25
C ASP A 97 -19.78 -2.39 3.52
N ASP A 98 -20.96 -1.99 3.97
CA ASP A 98 -21.71 -0.89 3.37
C ASP A 98 -21.01 0.47 3.54
N ASP A 99 -20.13 0.64 4.52
CA ASP A 99 -19.34 1.87 4.66
C ASP A 99 -18.28 1.95 3.58
N TRP A 100 -17.60 0.86 3.22
CA TRP A 100 -16.64 0.88 2.12
C TRP A 100 -17.32 1.19 0.80
N LYS A 101 -18.49 0.61 0.53
CA LYS A 101 -19.28 0.92 -0.68
C LYS A 101 -19.68 2.39 -0.71
N ARG A 102 -20.14 2.93 0.43
CA ARG A 102 -20.51 4.33 0.59
C ARG A 102 -19.32 5.25 0.30
N VAL A 103 -18.18 5.08 0.99
CA VAL A 103 -16.98 5.90 0.76
C VAL A 103 -16.49 5.77 -0.68
N ARG A 104 -16.53 4.56 -1.27
CA ARG A 104 -16.10 4.34 -2.66
C ARG A 104 -17.00 5.06 -3.66
N SER A 105 -18.32 5.06 -3.44
CA SER A 105 -19.27 5.80 -4.27
C SER A 105 -19.09 7.31 -4.20
N ILE A 106 -18.64 7.84 -3.05
CA ILE A 106 -18.33 9.27 -2.88
C ILE A 106 -17.04 9.64 -3.62
N LEU A 107 -16.02 8.79 -3.58
CA LEU A 107 -14.69 9.08 -4.16
C LEU A 107 -14.59 8.77 -5.66
N SER A 108 -15.32 7.79 -6.17
CA SER A 108 -15.25 7.38 -7.60
C SER A 108 -15.49 8.53 -8.59
N PRO A 109 -16.44 9.46 -8.37
CA PRO A 109 -16.68 10.59 -9.28
C PRO A 109 -15.50 11.58 -9.42
N VAL A 110 -14.58 11.61 -8.45
CA VAL A 110 -13.38 12.48 -8.49
C VAL A 110 -12.46 12.11 -9.66
N PHE A 111 -12.49 10.84 -10.08
CA PHE A 111 -11.64 10.31 -11.15
C PHE A 111 -12.35 10.17 -12.51
N THR A 112 -13.47 10.86 -12.71
CA THR A 112 -14.12 10.91 -14.04
C THR A 112 -13.23 11.63 -15.06
N SER A 113 -13.38 11.31 -16.35
CA SER A 113 -12.60 11.93 -17.43
C SER A 113 -12.72 13.46 -17.46
N GLY A 114 -13.88 14.01 -17.08
CA GLY A 114 -14.08 15.46 -16.99
C GLY A 114 -13.27 16.10 -15.85
N LYS A 115 -13.22 15.47 -14.68
CA LYS A 115 -12.42 15.94 -13.54
C LYS A 115 -10.92 15.79 -13.80
N LEU A 116 -10.50 14.67 -14.37
CA LEU A 116 -9.10 14.46 -14.78
C LEU A 116 -8.65 15.51 -15.80
N ARG A 117 -9.49 15.84 -16.79
CA ARG A 117 -9.18 16.91 -17.75
C ARG A 117 -9.01 18.28 -17.08
N ALA A 118 -9.82 18.57 -16.06
CA ALA A 118 -9.67 19.82 -15.30
C ALA A 118 -8.35 19.86 -14.50
N MET A 119 -7.87 18.71 -14.01
CA MET A 119 -6.58 18.61 -13.31
C MET A 119 -5.37 18.75 -14.25
N MET A 120 -5.51 18.45 -15.55
CA MET A 120 -4.40 18.49 -16.52
C MET A 120 -3.68 19.83 -16.54
N ALA A 121 -4.39 20.95 -16.47
CA ALA A 121 -3.76 22.28 -16.47
C ALA A 121 -2.78 22.47 -15.29
N HIS A 122 -3.08 21.88 -14.12
CA HIS A 122 -2.17 21.89 -12.99
C HIS A 122 -0.99 20.96 -13.18
N ILE A 123 -1.24 19.75 -13.71
CA ILE A 123 -0.20 18.75 -13.98
C ILE A 123 0.78 19.27 -15.03
N ASP A 124 0.31 19.93 -16.08
CA ASP A 124 1.14 20.50 -17.14
C ASP A 124 2.08 21.58 -16.57
N ASN A 125 1.56 22.51 -15.78
CA ASN A 125 2.38 23.54 -15.12
C ASN A 125 3.47 22.94 -14.22
N ILE A 126 3.12 21.93 -13.42
CA ILE A 126 4.06 21.23 -12.54
C ILE A 126 5.10 20.46 -13.39
N SER A 127 4.69 19.91 -14.53
CA SER A 127 5.57 19.20 -15.47
C SER A 127 6.59 20.13 -16.11
N ASP A 128 6.19 21.33 -16.52
CA ASP A 128 7.11 22.34 -17.05
C ASP A 128 8.20 22.69 -16.03
N ARG A 129 7.80 22.96 -14.78
CA ARG A 129 8.73 23.23 -13.67
C ARG A 129 9.64 22.05 -13.38
N PHE A 130 9.13 20.82 -13.44
CA PHE A 130 9.93 19.62 -13.29
C PHE A 130 10.99 19.48 -14.40
N ILE A 131 10.61 19.72 -15.66
CA ILE A 131 11.52 19.68 -16.80
C ILE A 131 12.60 20.76 -16.68
N ASP A 132 12.22 21.99 -16.33
CA ASP A 132 13.17 23.09 -16.13
C ASP A 132 14.22 22.75 -15.07
N ASN A 133 13.78 22.17 -13.94
CA ASN A 133 14.69 21.72 -12.89
C ASN A 133 15.67 20.64 -13.40
N LEU A 134 15.19 19.67 -14.18
CA LEU A 134 16.07 18.65 -14.78
C LEU A 134 17.07 19.26 -15.77
N VAL A 135 16.65 20.25 -16.56
CA VAL A 135 17.55 20.98 -17.48
C VAL A 135 18.65 21.71 -16.71
N GLN A 136 18.34 22.33 -15.57
CA GLN A 136 19.36 22.98 -14.74
C GLN A 136 20.33 21.97 -14.13
N LEU A 137 19.84 20.84 -13.62
CA LEU A 137 20.69 19.78 -13.07
C LEU A 137 21.60 19.17 -14.13
N LYS A 138 21.10 18.99 -15.35
CA LYS A 138 21.91 18.54 -16.48
C LYS A 138 23.08 19.49 -16.76
N LYS A 139 22.88 20.80 -16.63
CA LYS A 139 23.96 21.81 -16.80
C LYS A 139 24.99 21.75 -15.67
N GLN A 140 24.57 21.44 -14.44
CA GLN A 140 25.47 21.27 -13.30
C GLN A 140 26.33 20.00 -13.45
N GLY A 141 25.84 19.00 -14.18
CA GLY A 141 26.54 17.75 -14.43
C GLY A 141 26.47 16.78 -13.26
N GLY A 142 26.88 15.53 -13.51
CA GLY A 142 26.87 14.47 -12.49
C GLY A 142 25.58 13.62 -12.46
N PRO A 143 25.55 12.61 -11.58
CA PRO A 143 24.40 11.73 -11.45
C PRO A 143 23.20 12.45 -10.83
N ILE A 144 22.02 12.22 -11.38
CA ILE A 144 20.75 12.79 -10.91
C ILE A 144 19.97 11.71 -10.16
N ASP A 145 19.56 11.99 -8.92
CA ASP A 145 18.67 11.13 -8.15
C ASP A 145 17.22 11.28 -8.62
N MET A 146 16.84 10.50 -9.63
CA MET A 146 15.48 10.52 -10.19
C MET A 146 14.40 10.13 -9.17
N ARG A 147 14.71 9.35 -8.14
CA ARG A 147 13.73 8.99 -7.10
C ARG A 147 13.31 10.23 -6.32
N LYS A 148 14.28 11.07 -5.95
CA LYS A 148 14.02 12.36 -5.28
C LYS A 148 13.17 13.28 -6.16
N HIS A 149 13.57 13.47 -7.42
CA HIS A 149 12.91 14.43 -8.32
C HIS A 149 11.51 13.99 -8.75
N VAL A 150 11.32 12.71 -9.11
CA VAL A 150 10.00 12.18 -9.46
C VAL A 150 9.10 12.10 -8.23
N GLY A 151 9.66 11.80 -7.05
CA GLY A 151 8.94 11.86 -5.79
C GLY A 151 8.40 13.25 -5.48
N ALA A 152 9.23 14.30 -5.65
CA ALA A 152 8.81 15.68 -5.50
C ALA A 152 7.72 16.07 -6.52
N PHE A 153 7.89 15.71 -7.79
CA PHE A 153 6.87 15.91 -8.82
C PHE A 153 5.52 15.28 -8.44
N ALA A 154 5.52 14.01 -8.01
CA ALA A 154 4.31 13.32 -7.59
C ALA A 154 3.66 14.00 -6.37
N MET A 155 4.48 14.47 -5.41
CA MET A 155 3.99 15.21 -4.25
C MET A 155 3.35 16.54 -4.64
N ASP A 156 3.93 17.29 -5.57
CA ASP A 156 3.35 18.55 -6.06
C ASP A 156 2.03 18.31 -6.79
N VAL A 157 1.95 17.28 -7.63
CA VAL A 157 0.70 16.90 -8.32
C VAL A 157 -0.40 16.57 -7.33
N ILE A 158 -0.13 15.72 -6.34
CA ILE A 158 -1.13 15.32 -5.33
C ILE A 158 -1.50 16.51 -4.44
N SER A 159 -0.53 17.32 -4.01
CA SER A 159 -0.78 18.49 -3.16
C SER A 159 -1.66 19.51 -3.89
N ARG A 160 -1.37 19.76 -5.17
CA ARG A 160 -2.11 20.74 -5.98
C ARG A 160 -3.49 20.25 -6.37
N CYS A 161 -3.60 19.01 -6.86
CA CYS A 161 -4.88 18.47 -7.34
C CYS A 161 -5.81 18.03 -6.19
N GLY A 162 -5.24 17.45 -5.13
CA GLY A 162 -5.99 16.92 -4.00
C GLY A 162 -6.33 17.97 -2.94
N TYR A 163 -5.37 18.84 -2.61
CA TYR A 163 -5.51 19.80 -1.50
C TYR A 163 -5.54 21.27 -1.97
N GLY A 164 -5.33 21.54 -3.26
CA GLY A 164 -5.25 22.90 -3.78
C GLY A 164 -3.96 23.64 -3.40
N ILE A 165 -2.99 22.97 -2.78
CA ILE A 165 -1.77 23.57 -2.24
C ILE A 165 -0.65 23.49 -3.28
N ASP A 166 -0.05 24.63 -3.61
CA ASP A 166 1.19 24.69 -4.41
C ASP A 166 2.39 24.70 -3.46
N VAL A 167 3.14 23.60 -3.46
CA VAL A 167 4.20 23.35 -2.46
C VAL A 167 5.58 23.71 -3.00
N GLU A 168 5.83 23.45 -4.29
CA GLU A 168 7.17 23.41 -4.85
C GLU A 168 8.11 22.45 -4.10
N SER A 169 7.68 21.20 -3.86
CA SER A 169 8.32 20.26 -2.92
C SER A 169 9.79 19.97 -3.18
N ILE A 170 10.27 20.16 -4.41
CA ILE A 170 11.70 20.02 -4.71
C ILE A 170 12.55 21.15 -4.08
N ASN A 171 12.00 22.37 -4.07
CA ASN A 171 12.61 23.57 -3.48
C ASN A 171 12.26 23.69 -2.00
N ASN A 172 11.11 23.15 -1.60
CA ASN A 172 10.59 23.17 -0.23
C ASN A 172 10.44 21.74 0.34
N PRO A 173 11.54 20.98 0.48
CA PRO A 173 11.48 19.59 0.95
C PRO A 173 11.00 19.44 2.41
N ASN A 174 10.99 20.55 3.16
CA ASN A 174 10.55 20.61 4.56
C ASN A 174 9.11 21.12 4.71
N HIS A 175 8.36 21.29 3.62
CA HIS A 175 6.94 21.64 3.73
C HIS A 175 6.19 20.56 4.54
N PRO A 176 5.27 20.93 5.47
CA PRO A 176 4.61 19.96 6.34
C PRO A 176 3.99 18.77 5.60
N ILE A 177 3.27 19.03 4.50
CA ILE A 177 2.67 17.95 3.68
C ILE A 177 3.71 16.96 3.13
N VAL A 178 4.91 17.43 2.78
CA VAL A 178 5.99 16.60 2.23
C VAL A 178 6.60 15.73 3.32
N ILE A 179 6.86 16.32 4.49
CA ILE A 179 7.40 15.59 5.66
C ILE A 179 6.42 14.51 6.09
N ASN A 180 5.15 14.88 6.34
CA ASN A 180 4.14 13.96 6.85
C ASN A 180 3.84 12.85 5.83
N ALA A 181 3.71 13.18 4.53
CA ALA A 181 3.54 12.15 3.50
C ALA A 181 4.74 11.19 3.43
N ARG A 182 5.98 11.71 3.48
CA ARG A 182 7.19 10.88 3.46
C ARG A 182 7.26 9.95 4.67
N ASN A 183 6.84 10.41 5.85
CA ASN A 183 6.84 9.61 7.07
C ASN A 183 5.80 8.48 7.05
N ILE A 184 4.66 8.67 6.39
CA ILE A 184 3.63 7.65 6.19
C ILE A 184 4.05 6.66 5.11
N LEU A 185 4.61 7.15 4.00
CA LEU A 185 4.97 6.35 2.83
C LEU A 185 6.37 5.73 2.93
N SER A 186 7.11 5.96 4.02
CA SER A 186 8.46 5.41 4.16
C SER A 186 8.40 3.88 4.18
N THR A 187 9.24 3.27 3.35
CA THR A 187 9.33 1.81 3.20
C THR A 187 10.21 1.15 4.25
N ASP A 188 10.76 1.93 5.18
CA ASP A 188 11.52 1.39 6.29
C ASP A 188 10.57 0.58 7.16
N ALA A 189 10.90 -0.70 7.36
CA ALA A 189 10.08 -1.61 8.15
C ALA A 189 10.06 -1.14 9.62
N LYS A 190 9.15 -0.22 9.94
CA LYS A 190 8.89 0.23 11.30
C LYS A 190 8.48 -0.99 12.11
N ILE A 191 9.03 -1.10 13.32
CA ILE A 191 8.74 -2.23 14.20
C ILE A 191 7.23 -2.37 14.46
N GLY A 192 6.50 -1.24 14.50
CA GLY A 192 5.05 -1.20 14.59
C GLY A 192 4.33 -1.81 13.40
N ALA A 193 4.81 -1.60 12.17
CA ALA A 193 4.25 -2.22 10.96
C ALA A 193 4.47 -3.74 10.94
N VAL A 194 5.67 -4.19 11.34
CA VAL A 194 6.01 -5.62 11.44
C VAL A 194 5.15 -6.30 12.51
N LEU A 195 5.03 -5.69 13.70
CA LEU A 195 4.20 -6.21 14.79
C LEU A 195 2.73 -6.24 14.40
N SER A 196 2.21 -5.20 13.75
CA SER A 196 0.81 -5.15 13.30
C SER A 196 0.50 -6.19 12.23
N GLY A 197 1.44 -6.45 11.32
CA GLY A 197 1.29 -7.46 10.26
C GLY A 197 1.38 -8.91 10.76
N MET A 198 2.26 -9.18 11.72
CA MET A 198 2.52 -10.54 12.20
C MET A 198 1.67 -10.90 13.43
N PHE A 199 1.51 -9.97 14.37
CA PHE A 199 0.87 -10.20 15.66
C PHE A 199 -0.13 -9.08 15.99
N PRO A 200 -1.22 -8.94 15.22
CA PRO A 200 -2.15 -7.81 15.34
C PRO A 200 -2.75 -7.67 16.75
N ALA A 201 -3.04 -8.78 17.43
CA ALA A 201 -3.54 -8.75 18.81
C ALA A 201 -2.50 -8.20 19.80
N LEU A 202 -1.22 -8.54 19.60
CA LEU A 202 -0.13 -8.02 20.42
C LEU A 202 0.13 -6.54 20.11
N ALA A 203 0.14 -6.17 18.82
CA ALA A 203 0.30 -4.79 18.39
C ALA A 203 -0.77 -3.88 19.02
N LYS A 204 -2.03 -4.33 19.00
CA LYS A 204 -3.14 -3.64 19.67
C LYS A 204 -2.95 -3.55 21.19
N LEU A 205 -2.42 -4.59 21.83
CA LEU A 205 -2.18 -4.61 23.29
C LEU A 205 -1.10 -3.60 23.71
N VAL A 206 -0.02 -3.49 22.93
CA VAL A 206 1.12 -2.61 23.25
C VAL A 206 1.00 -1.21 22.63
N GLY A 207 -0.09 -0.94 21.91
CA GLY A 207 -0.28 0.34 21.20
C GLY A 207 0.72 0.56 20.07
N ALA A 208 1.21 -0.51 19.44
CA ALA A 208 2.13 -0.40 18.32
C ALA A 208 1.36 0.03 17.06
N GLU A 209 1.77 1.16 16.50
CA GLU A 209 1.11 1.79 15.36
C GLU A 209 1.92 1.49 14.08
N PRO A 210 1.28 1.06 12.98
CA PRO A 210 2.00 0.74 11.75
C PRO A 210 2.48 2.00 11.01
N PHE A 211 1.83 3.14 11.25
CA PHE A 211 2.18 4.42 10.67
C PHE A 211 2.65 5.41 11.73
N ASP A 212 3.28 6.50 11.28
CA ASP A 212 3.61 7.62 12.15
C ASP A 212 2.33 8.37 12.57
N ILE A 213 1.99 8.31 13.86
CA ILE A 213 0.71 8.84 14.38
C ILE A 213 0.59 10.33 14.11
N ASP A 214 1.65 11.11 14.34
CA ASP A 214 1.62 12.57 14.20
C ASP A 214 1.44 12.96 12.72
N SER A 215 2.12 12.25 11.82
CA SER A 215 1.92 12.43 10.38
C SER A 215 0.50 12.05 9.94
N CYS A 216 -0.08 10.98 10.48
CA CYS A 216 -1.47 10.61 10.21
C CYS A 216 -2.45 11.67 10.73
N ARG A 217 -2.25 12.19 11.95
CA ARG A 217 -3.08 13.26 12.53
C ARG A 217 -3.05 14.54 11.71
N TYR A 218 -1.90 14.90 11.16
CA TYR A 218 -1.81 16.04 10.25
C TYR A 218 -2.80 15.92 9.08
N PHE A 219 -2.93 14.75 8.45
CA PHE A 219 -3.90 14.54 7.36
C PHE A 219 -5.34 14.37 7.85
N ASP A 220 -5.55 14.02 9.11
CA ASP A 220 -6.89 13.97 9.71
C ASP A 220 -7.48 15.37 9.92
N GLU A 221 -6.62 16.39 10.03
CA GLU A 221 -6.95 17.80 10.30
C GLU A 221 -6.84 18.71 9.07
N LEU A 222 -6.14 18.27 8.02
CA LEU A 222 -5.94 19.01 6.76
C LEU A 222 -7.21 19.07 5.90
#